data_AF-A0A970KWR9-F1
#
_entry.id   AF-A0A970KWR9-F1
#
_cell.length_a   1.000
_cell.length_b   1.000
_cell.length_c   1.000
_cell.angle_alpha   90.00
_cell.angle_beta   90.00
_cell.angle_gamma   90.00
#
_symmetry.space_group_name_H-M   'P 1'
#
loop_
_entity.id
_entity.type
_entity.pdbx_description
1 polymer ?
#
loop_
_entity_poly.entity_id
_entity_poly.type
_entity_poly.pdbx_seq_one_letter_code
_entity_poly.pdbx_strand_id
1 'polypeptide(L)'
;TAYDLLLVEKDGVWVSVDSRLPNTIVDAAFRQGVKLVPVAYDSFRREVYFEDRRFDFLLQGEDGDCLVEVKSVTLVEDGVAKFPDAPTHRGAEHIKALVKAKERGIAAGIVFIIQREDARIFTPNWQQDPIFSSLLAQAQGIFVLAYKCSVGPKGVSLGHPVPISLANRQIQPNRAE
;
A
#
# COMPACT_ATOMS: atom_id res chain seq x y z
N THR A 1 -8.65 9.73 24.44
CA THR A 1 -9.52 10.93 24.38
C THR A 1 -10.94 10.45 24.05
N ALA A 2 -11.97 11.31 24.16
CA ALA A 2 -13.34 10.94 23.76
C ALA A 2 -13.59 11.07 22.24
N TYR A 3 -12.62 11.61 21.50
CA TYR A 3 -12.70 11.88 20.07
C TYR A 3 -11.40 11.47 19.38
N ASP A 4 -11.52 10.96 18.16
CA ASP A 4 -10.43 10.67 17.22
C ASP A 4 -10.50 11.67 16.05
N LEU A 5 -9.33 12.16 15.59
CA LEU A 5 -9.25 12.88 14.32
C LEU A 5 -9.19 11.85 13.19
N LEU A 6 -10.22 11.81 12.35
CA LEU A 6 -10.35 10.80 11.28
C LEU A 6 -10.14 11.38 9.88
N LEU A 7 -10.70 12.56 9.62
CA LEU A 7 -10.71 13.19 8.31
C LEU A 7 -10.21 14.63 8.42
N VAL A 8 -9.49 15.08 7.39
CA VAL A 8 -9.08 16.47 7.19
C VAL A 8 -9.43 16.86 5.76
N GLU A 9 -10.01 18.04 5.58
CA GLU A 9 -10.16 18.66 4.26
C GLU A 9 -9.04 19.69 4.07
N LYS A 10 -8.31 19.59 2.96
CA LYS A 10 -7.30 20.56 2.56
C LYS A 10 -7.46 20.89 1.09
N ASP A 11 -7.60 22.17 0.78
CA ASP A 11 -7.74 22.67 -0.60
C ASP A 11 -8.85 21.95 -1.41
N GLY A 12 -9.96 21.62 -0.74
CA GLY A 12 -11.10 20.89 -1.32
C GLY A 12 -10.90 19.38 -1.46
N VAL A 13 -9.77 18.83 -0.99
CA VAL A 13 -9.47 17.39 -1.00
C VAL A 13 -9.63 16.81 0.38
N TRP A 14 -10.42 15.74 0.49
CA TRP A 14 -10.55 14.96 1.70
C TRP A 14 -9.40 13.98 1.88
N VAL A 15 -8.84 13.94 3.09
CA VAL A 15 -7.76 13.06 3.50
C VAL A 15 -8.22 12.29 4.73
N SER A 16 -8.15 10.96 4.68
CA SER A 16 -8.25 10.15 5.89
C SER A 16 -6.90 10.04 6.56
N VAL A 17 -6.84 10.42 7.83
CA VAL A 17 -5.64 10.35 8.67
C VAL A 17 -5.68 9.16 9.63
N ASP A 18 -6.75 8.35 9.59
CA ASP A 18 -6.84 7.13 10.38
C ASP A 18 -5.91 6.05 9.80
N SER A 19 -4.81 5.79 10.51
CA SER A 19 -3.80 4.81 10.11
C SER A 19 -4.28 3.35 10.23
N ARG A 20 -5.40 3.09 10.92
CA ARG A 20 -5.98 1.75 11.07
C ARG A 20 -6.88 1.37 9.89
N LEU A 21 -7.40 2.37 9.19
CA LEU A 21 -8.40 2.20 8.15
C LEU A 21 -7.92 1.42 6.91
N PRO A 22 -6.66 1.55 6.43
CA PRO A 22 -6.14 0.77 5.32
C PRO A 22 -6.34 -0.74 5.45
N ASN A 23 -6.01 -1.32 6.61
CA ASN A 23 -6.19 -2.75 6.84
C ASN A 23 -7.67 -3.15 6.82
N THR A 24 -8.55 -2.31 7.35
CA THR A 24 -10.00 -2.53 7.32
C THR A 24 -10.55 -2.47 5.89
N ILE A 25 -10.08 -1.53 5.07
CA ILE A 25 -10.44 -1.41 3.66
C ILE A 25 -10.00 -2.66 2.89
N VAL A 26 -8.76 -3.11 3.10
CA VAL A 26 -8.21 -4.31 2.42
C VAL A 26 -8.94 -5.58 2.86
N ASP A 27 -9.23 -5.75 4.16
CA ASP A 27 -10.03 -6.88 4.65
C ASP A 27 -11.43 -6.90 4.02
N ALA A 28 -12.13 -5.76 3.99
CA ALA A 28 -13.44 -5.65 3.37
C ALA A 28 -13.40 -5.98 1.87
N ALA A 29 -12.36 -5.52 1.16
CA ALA A 29 -12.15 -5.82 -0.24
C ALA A 29 -11.94 -7.33 -0.46
N PHE A 30 -11.11 -7.99 0.34
CA PHE A 30 -10.91 -9.44 0.25
C PHE A 30 -12.17 -10.24 0.56
N ARG A 31 -12.97 -9.83 1.56
CA ARG A 31 -14.28 -10.48 1.85
C ARG A 31 -15.28 -10.34 0.70
N GLN A 32 -15.19 -9.26 -0.07
CA GLN A 32 -16.02 -9.01 -1.25
C GLN A 32 -15.49 -9.70 -2.52
N GLY A 33 -14.38 -10.44 -2.43
CA GLY A 33 -13.76 -11.12 -3.57
C GLY A 33 -12.98 -10.17 -4.51
N VAL A 34 -12.64 -8.97 -4.05
CA VAL A 34 -11.81 -8.04 -4.84
C VAL A 34 -10.40 -8.61 -4.96
N LYS A 35 -9.93 -8.78 -6.19
CA LYS A 35 -8.58 -9.26 -6.49
C LYS A 35 -7.59 -8.08 -6.45
N LEU A 36 -7.16 -7.68 -5.26
CA LEU A 36 -6.14 -6.62 -5.10
C LEU A 36 -4.75 -7.07 -5.53
N VAL A 37 -4.42 -8.34 -5.26
CA VAL A 37 -3.15 -8.96 -5.61
C VAL A 37 -3.42 -9.92 -6.79
N PRO A 38 -2.52 -10.02 -7.78
CA PRO A 38 -2.73 -10.85 -8.97
C PRO A 38 -2.47 -12.35 -8.69
N VAL A 39 -3.09 -12.87 -7.64
CA VAL A 39 -3.08 -14.30 -7.25
C VAL A 39 -4.51 -14.76 -7.02
N ALA A 40 -4.80 -16.02 -7.34
CA ALA A 40 -6.05 -16.65 -6.94
C ALA A 40 -5.95 -17.05 -5.45
N TYR A 41 -7.05 -16.88 -4.72
CA TYR A 41 -7.16 -17.28 -3.32
C TYR A 41 -8.62 -17.54 -2.97
N ASP A 42 -8.85 -18.50 -2.08
CA ASP A 42 -10.18 -18.93 -1.63
C ASP A 42 -10.46 -18.45 -0.19
N SER A 43 -9.40 -18.18 0.56
CA SER A 43 -9.49 -17.69 1.93
C SER A 43 -8.31 -16.78 2.27
N PHE A 44 -8.41 -16.07 3.39
CA PHE A 44 -7.31 -15.29 3.92
C PHE A 44 -7.31 -15.27 5.46
N ARG A 45 -6.12 -15.08 6.03
CA ARG A 45 -5.91 -14.85 7.46
C ARG A 45 -5.30 -13.47 7.69
N ARG A 46 -5.57 -12.88 8.86
CA ARG A 46 -5.02 -11.59 9.28
C ARG A 46 -3.87 -11.76 10.26
N GLU A 47 -3.01 -10.76 10.34
CA GLU A 47 -1.96 -10.64 11.37
C GLU A 47 -1.08 -11.89 11.47
N VAL A 48 -0.59 -12.38 10.34
CA VAL A 48 0.15 -13.64 10.23
C VAL A 48 1.65 -13.38 10.39
N TYR A 49 2.33 -14.27 11.10
CA TYR A 49 3.79 -14.21 11.22
C TYR A 49 4.48 -14.98 10.10
N PHE A 50 5.47 -14.35 9.50
CA PHE A 50 6.50 -15.01 8.70
C PHE A 50 7.87 -14.65 9.31
N GLU A 51 8.59 -15.68 9.76
CA GLU A 51 9.77 -15.53 10.62
C GLU A 51 9.46 -14.67 11.87
N ASP A 52 10.23 -13.60 12.10
CA ASP A 52 10.11 -12.69 13.23
C ASP A 52 9.18 -11.49 12.94
N ARG A 53 8.49 -11.48 11.79
CA ARG A 53 7.68 -10.33 11.33
C ARG A 53 6.22 -10.69 11.18
N ARG A 54 5.38 -9.75 11.61
CA ARG A 54 3.93 -9.82 11.46
C ARG A 54 3.52 -9.04 10.21
N PHE A 55 2.78 -9.72 9.35
CA PHE A 55 2.19 -9.19 8.12
C PHE A 55 0.68 -9.07 8.26
N ASP A 56 0.10 -8.14 7.51
CA ASP A 56 -1.32 -7.83 7.64
C ASP A 56 -2.20 -8.99 7.18
N PHE A 57 -1.84 -9.67 6.08
CA PHE A 57 -2.62 -10.77 5.53
C PHE A 57 -1.77 -11.92 4.97
N LEU A 58 -2.35 -13.12 5.01
CA LEU A 58 -1.96 -14.28 4.22
C LEU A 58 -3.16 -14.73 3.40
N LEU A 59 -3.07 -14.61 2.08
CA LEU A 59 -4.03 -15.17 1.13
C LEU A 59 -3.68 -16.64 0.88
N GLN A 60 -4.69 -17.50 0.79
CA GLN A 60 -4.49 -18.94 0.62
C GLN A 60 -5.37 -19.45 -0.53
N GLY A 61 -4.76 -20.10 -1.51
CA GLY A 61 -5.42 -20.66 -2.68
C GLY A 61 -4.71 -21.90 -3.21
N GLU A 62 -5.27 -22.51 -4.25
CA GLU A 62 -4.74 -23.74 -4.86
C GLU A 62 -3.31 -23.58 -5.39
N ASP A 63 -2.97 -22.40 -5.94
CA ASP A 63 -1.64 -22.08 -6.48
C ASP A 63 -0.60 -21.73 -5.39
N GLY A 64 -1.00 -21.78 -4.12
CA GLY A 64 -0.16 -21.50 -2.96
C GLY A 64 -0.55 -20.22 -2.21
N ASP A 65 0.22 -19.96 -1.15
CA ASP A 65 -0.02 -18.83 -0.27
C ASP A 65 0.58 -17.52 -0.81
N CYS A 66 -0.05 -16.39 -0.51
CA CYS A 66 0.47 -15.05 -0.75
C CYS A 66 0.48 -14.18 0.50
N LEU A 67 1.67 -13.75 0.93
CA LEU A 67 1.88 -12.86 2.06
C LEU A 67 1.68 -11.40 1.62
N VAL A 68 0.85 -10.63 2.33
CA VAL A 68 0.50 -9.26 1.94
C VAL A 68 0.72 -8.29 3.10
N GLU A 69 1.47 -7.22 2.80
CA GLU A 69 1.66 -6.06 3.66
C GLU A 69 0.85 -4.87 3.13
N VAL A 70 0.21 -4.10 4.01
CA VAL A 70 -0.55 -2.90 3.69
C VAL A 70 0.19 -1.66 4.22
N LYS A 71 0.24 -0.60 3.41
CA LYS A 71 0.84 0.68 3.79
C LYS A 71 -0.15 1.82 3.59
N SER A 72 -0.29 2.66 4.61
CA SER A 72 -1.05 3.90 4.53
C SER A 72 -0.27 4.97 3.80
N VAL A 73 -0.88 5.64 2.82
CA VAL A 73 -0.28 6.77 2.11
C VAL A 73 -1.21 7.98 2.18
N THR A 74 -0.71 9.07 2.75
CA THR A 74 -1.44 10.35 2.89
C THR A 74 -0.71 11.51 2.18
N LEU A 75 0.58 11.35 1.92
CA LEU A 75 1.39 12.31 1.19
C LEU A 75 1.10 12.20 -0.31
N VAL A 76 0.49 13.25 -0.86
CA VAL A 76 0.24 13.45 -2.29
C VAL A 76 0.63 14.88 -2.64
N GLU A 77 1.50 15.03 -3.63
CA GLU A 77 1.98 16.31 -4.14
C GLU A 77 1.77 16.34 -5.65
N ASP A 78 1.00 17.31 -6.16
CA ASP A 78 0.64 17.45 -7.58
C ASP A 78 0.01 16.19 -8.23
N GLY A 79 -0.64 15.37 -7.40
CA GLY A 79 -1.21 14.08 -7.81
C GLY A 79 -0.23 12.90 -7.79
N VAL A 80 0.99 13.10 -7.27
CA VAL A 80 1.97 12.04 -7.04
C VAL A 80 1.90 11.60 -5.57
N ALA A 81 1.35 10.40 -5.34
CA ALA A 81 1.38 9.76 -4.04
C ALA A 81 2.79 9.26 -3.70
N LYS A 82 3.27 9.55 -2.49
CA LYS A 82 4.63 9.25 -2.06
C LYS A 82 4.64 8.49 -0.73
N PHE A 83 5.46 7.45 -0.63
CA PHE A 83 5.69 6.75 0.64
C PHE A 83 7.17 6.37 0.83
N PRO A 84 7.75 6.56 2.01
CA PRO A 84 7.11 7.08 3.22
C PRO A 84 7.12 8.62 3.29
N ASP A 85 6.40 9.17 4.26
CA ASP A 85 6.43 10.58 4.66
C ASP A 85 7.51 10.88 5.74
N ALA A 86 8.07 9.84 6.37
CA ALA A 86 9.23 9.88 7.25
C ALA A 86 10.13 8.64 7.07
N PRO A 87 11.44 8.69 7.37
CA PRO A 87 12.30 7.50 7.33
C PRO A 87 11.69 6.30 8.08
N THR A 88 11.70 5.12 7.46
CA THR A 88 11.00 3.93 7.97
C THR A 88 11.87 2.67 7.95
N HIS A 89 12.63 2.46 9.03
CA HIS A 89 13.39 1.23 9.21
C HIS A 89 12.48 -0.01 9.20
N ARG A 90 11.30 0.07 9.82
CA ARG A 90 10.33 -1.03 9.83
C ARG A 90 9.82 -1.38 8.43
N GLY A 91 9.54 -0.38 7.59
CA GLY A 91 9.12 -0.63 6.20
C GLY A 91 10.22 -1.33 5.39
N ALA A 92 11.48 -0.92 5.56
CA ALA A 92 12.61 -1.56 4.91
C ALA A 92 12.75 -3.04 5.31
N GLU A 93 12.62 -3.36 6.60
CA GLU A 93 12.66 -4.75 7.09
C GLU A 93 11.50 -5.59 6.57
N HIS A 94 10.30 -5.03 6.43
CA HIS A 94 9.16 -5.75 5.85
C HIS A 94 9.40 -6.06 4.37
N ILE A 95 9.99 -5.16 3.58
CA ILE A 95 10.34 -5.46 2.17
C ILE A 95 11.32 -6.63 2.10
N LYS A 96 12.39 -6.62 2.91
CA LYS A 96 13.36 -7.72 2.96
C LYS A 96 12.69 -9.05 3.30
N ALA A 97 11.76 -9.05 4.26
CA ALA A 97 11.03 -10.24 4.64
C ALA A 97 10.06 -10.72 3.53
N LEU A 98 9.41 -9.82 2.78
CA LEU A 98 8.62 -10.19 1.60
C LEU A 98 9.47 -10.83 0.49
N VAL A 99 10.66 -10.29 0.23
CA VAL A 99 11.61 -10.88 -0.74
C VAL A 99 12.04 -12.29 -0.28
N LYS A 100 12.36 -12.47 1.00
CA LYS A 100 12.66 -13.79 1.56
C LYS A 100 11.49 -14.77 1.46
N ALA A 101 10.25 -14.30 1.67
CA ALA A 101 9.06 -15.14 1.48
C ALA A 101 8.97 -15.63 0.03
N LYS A 102 9.24 -14.73 -0.94
CA LYS A 102 9.30 -15.07 -2.36
C LYS A 102 10.39 -16.09 -2.68
N GLU A 103 11.58 -15.94 -2.10
CA GLU A 103 12.68 -16.91 -2.25
C GLU A 103 12.33 -18.30 -1.71
N ARG A 104 11.43 -18.38 -0.71
CA ARG A 104 10.90 -19.64 -0.17
C ARG A 104 9.68 -20.18 -0.92
N GLY A 105 9.33 -19.59 -2.07
CA GLY A 105 8.21 -20.03 -2.90
C GLY A 105 6.84 -19.51 -2.45
N ILE A 106 6.77 -18.62 -1.46
CA ILE A 106 5.52 -17.97 -1.03
C ILE A 106 5.34 -16.70 -1.86
N ALA A 107 4.22 -16.52 -2.54
CA ALA A 107 3.97 -15.26 -3.24
C ALA A 107 3.94 -14.09 -2.23
N ALA A 108 4.33 -12.89 -2.63
CA ALA A 108 4.44 -11.77 -1.71
C ALA A 108 3.98 -10.47 -2.37
N GLY A 109 3.28 -9.62 -1.62
CA GLY A 109 2.77 -8.35 -2.10
C GLY A 109 2.82 -7.24 -1.05
N ILE A 110 2.99 -6.01 -1.52
CA ILE A 110 2.83 -4.79 -0.73
C ILE A 110 1.79 -3.90 -1.41
N VAL A 111 0.77 -3.51 -0.64
CA VAL A 111 -0.38 -2.72 -1.11
C VAL A 111 -0.39 -1.37 -0.43
N PHE A 112 -0.15 -0.32 -1.21
CA PHE A 112 -0.24 1.07 -0.78
C PHE A 112 -1.68 1.57 -0.90
N ILE A 113 -2.32 1.85 0.23
CA ILE A 113 -3.64 2.44 0.30
C ILE A 113 -3.50 3.94 0.46
N ILE A 114 -3.74 4.66 -0.63
CA ILE A 114 -3.70 6.10 -0.69
C ILE A 114 -5.03 6.63 -0.17
N GLN A 115 -4.99 7.22 1.01
CA GLN A 115 -6.16 7.69 1.75
C GLN A 115 -6.67 9.06 1.26
N ARG A 116 -6.61 9.26 -0.07
CA ARG A 116 -6.99 10.47 -0.82
C ARG A 116 -7.38 10.09 -2.26
N GLU A 117 -8.22 10.90 -2.89
CA GLU A 117 -8.73 10.65 -4.25
C GLU A 117 -7.91 11.30 -5.38
N ASP A 118 -7.08 12.28 -5.04
CA ASP A 118 -6.36 13.16 -5.95
C ASP A 118 -5.04 12.55 -6.50
N ALA A 119 -4.68 11.36 -6.05
CA ALA A 119 -3.53 10.63 -6.58
C ALA A 119 -3.80 10.09 -7.99
N ARG A 120 -2.81 10.29 -8.86
CA ARG A 120 -2.76 9.82 -10.25
C ARG A 120 -1.66 8.80 -10.49
N ILE A 121 -0.63 8.78 -9.64
CA ILE A 121 0.51 7.85 -9.70
C ILE A 121 1.10 7.69 -8.30
N PHE A 122 1.68 6.53 -8.02
CA PHE A 122 2.44 6.25 -6.81
C PHE A 122 3.94 6.14 -7.09
N THR A 123 4.76 6.60 -6.14
CA THR A 123 6.21 6.39 -6.14
C THR A 123 6.74 6.25 -4.72
N PRO A 124 7.81 5.46 -4.47
CA PRO A 124 8.51 5.57 -3.21
C PRO A 124 9.17 6.95 -3.07
N ASN A 125 9.19 7.47 -1.86
CA ASN A 125 9.72 8.79 -1.57
C ASN A 125 11.25 8.74 -1.44
N TRP A 126 11.94 8.76 -2.58
CA TRP A 126 13.40 8.71 -2.66
C TRP A 126 14.11 9.79 -1.86
N GLN A 127 13.50 10.98 -1.72
CA GLN A 127 14.07 12.07 -0.93
C GLN A 127 14.00 11.78 0.57
N GLN A 128 12.90 11.17 1.02
CA GLN A 128 12.63 10.96 2.45
C GLN A 128 13.25 9.68 3.00
N ASP A 129 13.23 8.60 2.21
CA ASP A 129 13.87 7.35 2.58
C ASP A 129 14.47 6.65 1.35
N PRO A 130 15.73 6.98 0.99
CA PRO A 130 16.43 6.33 -0.10
C PRO A 130 16.61 4.82 0.10
N ILE A 131 16.71 4.36 1.35
CA ILE A 131 16.94 2.94 1.68
C ILE A 131 15.67 2.14 1.39
N PHE A 132 14.54 2.56 1.95
CA PHE A 132 13.23 1.96 1.65
C PHE A 132 12.95 1.98 0.15
N SER A 133 13.17 3.12 -0.50
CA SER A 133 12.89 3.29 -1.94
C SER A 133 13.73 2.36 -2.80
N SER A 134 15.03 2.24 -2.47
CA SER A 134 15.95 1.33 -3.13
C SER A 134 15.55 -0.13 -2.95
N LEU A 135 15.19 -0.54 -1.73
CA LEU A 135 14.72 -1.90 -1.45
C LEU A 135 13.43 -2.22 -2.21
N LEU A 136 12.47 -1.29 -2.23
CA LEU A 136 11.20 -1.49 -2.96
C LEU A 136 11.44 -1.62 -4.46
N ALA A 137 12.30 -0.77 -5.03
CA ALA A 137 12.65 -0.80 -6.45
C ALA A 137 13.40 -2.07 -6.86
N GLN A 138 14.19 -2.65 -5.94
CA GLN A 138 14.97 -3.87 -6.18
C GLN A 138 14.23 -5.16 -5.81
N ALA A 139 13.05 -5.08 -5.16
CA ALA A 139 12.27 -6.23 -4.74
C ALA A 139 11.60 -6.93 -5.94
N GLN A 140 12.42 -7.58 -6.78
CA GLN A 140 11.93 -8.32 -7.93
C GLN A 140 11.07 -9.51 -7.48
N GLY A 141 9.97 -9.73 -8.18
CA GLY A 141 9.11 -10.90 -7.97
C GLY A 141 8.09 -10.78 -6.83
N ILE A 142 8.10 -9.68 -6.06
CA ILE A 142 6.97 -9.31 -5.19
C ILE A 142 6.02 -8.38 -5.94
N PHE A 143 4.74 -8.42 -5.62
CA PHE A 143 3.74 -7.52 -6.18
C PHE A 143 3.79 -6.17 -5.47
N VAL A 144 3.93 -5.09 -6.23
CA VAL A 144 3.82 -3.72 -5.71
C VAL A 144 2.55 -3.12 -6.28
N LEU A 145 1.63 -2.71 -5.41
CA LEU A 145 0.27 -2.32 -5.78
C LEU A 145 -0.09 -1.02 -5.06
N ALA A 146 -0.83 -0.13 -5.71
CA ALA A 146 -1.27 1.13 -5.12
C ALA A 146 -2.71 1.42 -5.52
N TYR A 147 -3.55 1.70 -4.54
CA TYR A 147 -4.98 2.01 -4.73
C TYR A 147 -5.30 3.32 -4.05
N LYS A 148 -6.00 4.20 -4.76
CA LYS A 148 -6.57 5.40 -4.17
C LYS A 148 -7.92 5.12 -3.56
N CYS A 149 -8.25 5.83 -2.49
CA CYS A 149 -9.56 5.75 -1.86
C CYS A 149 -10.47 6.88 -2.35
N SER A 150 -11.77 6.62 -2.39
CA SER A 150 -12.74 7.72 -2.33
C SER A 150 -12.89 8.12 -0.86
N VAL A 151 -12.78 9.41 -0.58
CA VAL A 151 -12.78 9.95 0.78
C VAL A 151 -13.79 11.09 0.84
N GLY A 152 -14.65 11.08 1.85
CA GLY A 152 -15.55 12.20 2.09
C GLY A 152 -16.29 12.09 3.42
N PRO A 153 -17.20 13.03 3.71
CA PRO A 153 -17.91 13.08 4.99
C PRO A 153 -18.74 11.83 5.31
N LYS A 154 -19.10 11.05 4.28
CA LYS A 154 -19.87 9.80 4.42
C LYS A 154 -19.00 8.57 4.72
N GLY A 155 -17.68 8.70 4.64
CA GLY A 155 -16.74 7.63 4.91
C GLY A 155 -15.63 7.51 3.88
N VAL A 156 -14.92 6.39 3.94
CA VAL A 156 -13.79 6.06 3.06
C VAL A 156 -14.02 4.69 2.45
N SER A 157 -13.82 4.58 1.15
CA SER A 157 -13.91 3.31 0.44
C SER A 157 -12.74 3.11 -0.51
N LEU A 158 -12.39 1.85 -0.76
CA LEU A 158 -11.43 1.50 -1.79
C LEU A 158 -11.90 2.08 -3.14
N GLY A 159 -10.98 2.71 -3.86
CA GLY A 159 -11.19 3.19 -5.22
C GLY A 159 -10.34 2.42 -6.23
N HIS A 160 -9.85 3.14 -7.23
CA HIS A 160 -9.15 2.54 -8.37
C HIS A 160 -7.65 2.33 -8.10
N PRO A 161 -7.01 1.35 -8.76
CA PRO A 161 -5.56 1.27 -8.79
C PRO A 161 -4.97 2.52 -9.45
N VAL A 162 -3.77 2.91 -9.04
CA VAL A 162 -2.98 3.94 -9.72
C VAL A 162 -1.70 3.32 -10.28
N PRO A 163 -1.18 3.84 -11.42
CA PRO A 163 0.15 3.47 -11.92
C PRO A 163 1.24 3.65 -10.86
N ILE A 164 2.31 2.86 -10.98
CA ILE A 164 3.45 2.88 -10.07
C ILE A 164 4.72 3.20 -10.84
N SER A 165 5.52 4.14 -10.33
CA SER A 165 6.87 4.41 -10.80
C SER A 165 7.86 4.19 -9.65
N LEU A 166 8.66 3.13 -9.77
CA LEU A 166 9.70 2.78 -8.80
C LEU A 166 11.05 3.43 -9.10
N ALA A 167 11.21 4.10 -10.25
CA ALA A 167 12.49 4.68 -10.64
C ALA A 167 12.85 5.88 -9.76
N ASN A 168 14.14 6.05 -9.46
CA ASN A 168 14.68 7.27 -8.84
C ASN A 168 14.76 8.40 -9.88
N ARG A 169 13.59 8.93 -10.27
CA ARG A 169 13.45 10.04 -11.20
C ARG A 169 12.36 10.97 -10.67
N GLN A 170 12.50 12.27 -10.89
CA GLN A 170 11.41 13.20 -10.63
C GLN A 170 10.24 12.86 -11.56
N ILE A 171 9.10 12.52 -10.97
CA ILE A 171 7.85 12.33 -11.70
C ILE A 171 7.28 13.71 -11.96
N GLN A 172 7.30 14.14 -13.22
CA GLN A 172 6.63 15.37 -13.62
C GLN A 172 5.12 15.11 -13.72
N PRO A 173 4.28 15.89 -13.01
CA PRO A 173 2.83 15.81 -13.18
C PRO A 173 2.47 16.32 -14.59
N ASN A 174 2.04 15.40 -15.46
CA ASN A 174 1.57 15.62 -16.84
C ASN A 174 2.61 16.04 -17.91
N ARG A 175 2.86 15.14 -18.85
CA ARG A 175 2.51 15.43 -20.26
C ARG A 175 1.17 14.76 -20.51
N ALA A 176 0.11 15.54 -20.58
CA ALA A 176 -1.11 15.10 -21.24
C ALA A 176 -0.74 14.97 -22.74
N GLU A 177 -0.90 13.78 -23.31
CA GLU A 177 -1.07 13.65 -24.76
C GLU A 177 -2.51 14.03 -25.13
#